data_AF-A0A2M7TD80-F1
#
_entry.id   AF-A0A2M7TD80-F1
#
_cell.length_a   1.000
_cell.length_b   1.000
_cell.length_c   1.000
_cell.angle_alpha   90.00
_cell.angle_beta   90.00
_cell.angle_gamma   90.00
#
_symmetry.space_group_name_H-M   'P 1'
#
loop_
_entity.id
_entity.type
_entity.pdbx_description
1 polymer ?
#
loop_
_entity_poly.entity_id
_entity_poly.type
_entity_poly.pdbx_seq_one_letter_code
_entity_poly.pdbx_strand_id
1 'polypeptide(L)'
;MDFKEALIKNKKIAILVASGAPRDAYFAGAALSLVAKEMGKEVTLIAKDNVPEEAAELAFFQNEPGQKNLVISFDYTPETIEKVRYFSEDGAFNLILSPIPKDFNPENIRYSYTVPNFDLWVLFGISDLNAIPSALSEYKEEIIASQKVVFADKPAFGELQIDISNQGYSANLFTLLSRANLVPSAITAKALLLGLSGIA
;
A
#
# COMPACT_ATOMS: atom_id res chain seq x y z
N MET A 1 8.11 5.40 17.92
CA MET A 1 8.44 5.76 16.53
C MET A 1 7.88 7.15 16.27
N ASP A 2 8.65 8.07 15.70
CA ASP A 2 8.12 9.37 15.27
C ASP A 2 7.50 9.28 13.86
N PHE A 3 6.48 10.10 13.57
CA PHE A 3 5.80 10.10 12.27
C PHE A 3 6.74 10.48 11.13
N LYS A 4 7.58 11.49 11.35
CA LYS A 4 8.58 11.91 10.35
C LYS A 4 9.57 10.80 10.05
N GLU A 5 10.07 10.15 11.10
CA GLU A 5 11.00 9.02 10.98
C GLU A 5 10.37 7.87 10.20
N ALA A 6 9.11 7.52 10.48
CA ALA A 6 8.37 6.49 9.76
C ALA A 6 8.29 6.80 8.25
N LEU A 7 7.99 8.04 7.87
CA LEU A 7 7.93 8.42 6.45
C LEU A 7 9.31 8.47 5.78
N ILE A 8 10.35 8.95 6.47
CA ILE A 8 11.69 9.07 5.89
C ILE A 8 12.32 7.70 5.66
N LYS A 9 12.23 6.79 6.63
CA LYS A 9 12.91 5.49 6.61
C LYS A 9 12.36 4.53 5.55
N ASN A 10 11.05 4.57 5.33
CA ASN A 10 10.34 3.61 4.49
C ASN A 10 10.25 4.11 3.04
N LYS A 11 10.42 3.23 2.05
CA LYS A 11 10.40 3.58 0.62
C LYS A 11 9.06 3.24 -0.02
N LYS A 12 8.51 2.07 0.31
CA LYS A 12 7.22 1.56 -0.17
C LYS A 12 6.17 1.70 0.93
N ILE A 13 5.15 2.50 0.68
CA ILE A 13 4.13 2.85 1.67
C ILE A 13 2.76 2.44 1.14
N ALA A 14 2.08 1.56 1.87
CA ALA A 14 0.66 1.30 1.69
C ALA A 14 -0.15 2.20 2.62
N ILE A 15 -1.16 2.86 2.08
CA ILE A 15 -2.12 3.65 2.85
C ILE A 15 -3.47 2.98 2.68
N LEU A 16 -4.06 2.48 3.75
CA LEU A 16 -5.34 1.80 3.73
C LEU A 16 -6.39 2.61 4.48
N VAL A 17 -7.50 2.92 3.79
CA VAL A 17 -8.69 3.51 4.40
C VAL A 17 -9.74 2.42 4.56
N ALA A 18 -10.24 2.23 5.80
CA ALA A 18 -11.25 1.23 6.10
C ALA A 18 -12.56 1.48 5.34
N SER A 19 -13.22 0.41 4.90
CA SER A 19 -14.56 0.52 4.32
C SER A 19 -15.54 1.09 5.35
N GLY A 20 -16.28 2.13 4.96
CA GLY A 20 -17.21 2.83 5.86
C GLY A 20 -16.55 3.81 6.82
N ALA A 21 -15.24 4.08 6.68
CA ALA A 21 -14.60 5.19 7.38
C ALA A 21 -15.30 6.53 7.03
N PRO A 22 -15.26 7.54 7.92
CA PRO A 22 -15.86 8.83 7.63
C PRO A 22 -15.15 9.52 6.46
N ARG A 23 -15.87 10.42 5.78
CA ARG A 23 -15.35 11.22 4.63
C ARG A 23 -13.95 11.79 4.90
N ASP A 24 -13.73 12.33 6.09
CA ASP A 24 -12.45 12.88 6.54
C ASP A 24 -11.26 11.89 6.39
N ALA A 25 -11.47 10.60 6.68
CA ALA A 25 -10.42 9.58 6.57
C ALA A 25 -9.93 9.40 5.12
N TYR A 26 -10.83 9.48 4.13
CA TYR A 26 -10.47 9.40 2.72
C TYR A 26 -9.63 10.59 2.28
N PHE A 27 -9.98 11.80 2.72
CA PHE A 27 -9.20 13.01 2.43
C PHE A 27 -7.85 13.02 3.14
N ALA A 28 -7.77 12.52 4.38
CA ALA A 28 -6.51 12.36 5.09
C ALA A 28 -5.59 11.33 4.38
N GLY A 29 -6.16 10.19 3.94
CA GLY A 29 -5.44 9.21 3.13
C GLY A 29 -4.93 9.78 1.81
N ALA A 30 -5.77 10.54 1.09
CA ALA A 30 -5.40 11.23 -0.13
C ALA A 30 -4.25 12.23 0.11
N ALA A 31 -4.37 13.09 1.13
CA ALA A 31 -3.35 14.07 1.50
C ALA A 31 -2.02 13.40 1.83
N LEU A 32 -2.03 12.34 2.64
CA LEU A 32 -0.81 11.61 2.97
C LEU A 32 -0.18 10.96 1.74
N SER A 33 -0.99 10.44 0.82
CA SER A 33 -0.49 9.84 -0.42
C SER A 33 0.23 10.87 -1.29
N LEU A 34 -0.28 12.11 -1.34
CA LEU A 34 0.33 13.21 -2.09
C LEU A 34 1.66 13.61 -1.44
N VAL A 35 1.70 13.81 -0.12
CA VAL A 35 2.93 14.12 0.61
C VAL A 35 3.99 13.04 0.40
N ALA A 36 3.62 11.77 0.57
CA ALA A 36 4.56 10.68 0.43
C ALA A 36 5.10 10.57 -1.01
N LYS A 37 4.25 10.80 -2.03
CA LYS A 37 4.71 10.88 -3.43
C LYS A 37 5.65 12.05 -3.69
N GLU A 38 5.35 13.24 -3.14
CA GLU A 38 6.22 14.43 -3.22
C GLU A 38 7.58 14.19 -2.55
N MET A 39 7.63 13.33 -1.52
CA MET A 39 8.86 12.86 -0.88
C MET A 39 9.60 11.77 -1.69
N GLY A 40 9.14 11.42 -2.89
CA GLY A 40 9.75 10.40 -3.75
C GLY A 40 9.51 8.96 -3.30
N LYS A 41 8.44 8.70 -2.53
CA LYS A 41 8.07 7.36 -2.07
C LYS A 41 7.21 6.63 -3.10
N GLU A 42 7.29 5.31 -3.10
CA GLU A 42 6.36 4.44 -3.83
C GLU A 42 5.11 4.27 -2.96
N VAL A 43 3.97 4.81 -3.39
CA VAL A 43 2.76 4.87 -2.56
C VAL A 43 1.58 4.19 -3.23
N THR A 44 0.98 3.25 -2.51
CA THR A 44 -0.29 2.61 -2.88
C THR A 44 -1.37 3.06 -1.90
N LEU A 45 -2.31 3.88 -2.37
CA LEU A 45 -3.48 4.29 -1.61
C LEU A 45 -4.64 3.33 -1.93
N ILE A 46 -5.15 2.68 -0.88
CA ILE A 46 -6.10 1.57 -0.96
C ILE A 46 -7.36 1.97 -0.20
N ALA A 47 -8.50 1.88 -0.86
CA ALA A 47 -9.80 2.00 -0.22
C ALA A 47 -10.82 1.20 -1.02
N LYS A 48 -11.60 0.37 -0.33
CA LYS A 48 -12.61 -0.47 -0.97
C LYS A 48 -13.99 0.16 -0.77
N ASP A 49 -14.65 0.41 -1.90
CA ASP A 49 -16.01 0.93 -2.03
C ASP A 49 -16.21 2.34 -1.44
N ASN A 50 -17.20 3.07 -2.00
CA ASN A 50 -17.67 4.36 -1.48
C ASN A 50 -16.58 5.44 -1.29
N VAL A 51 -15.54 5.45 -2.12
CA VAL A 51 -14.57 6.56 -2.15
C VAL A 51 -15.30 7.84 -2.57
N PRO A 52 -15.27 8.93 -1.78
CA PRO A 52 -15.85 10.20 -2.20
C PRO A 52 -15.26 10.68 -3.53
N GLU A 53 -16.11 11.12 -4.46
CA GLU A 53 -15.69 11.54 -5.80
C GLU A 53 -14.61 12.63 -5.73
N GLU A 54 -14.79 13.62 -4.85
CA GLU A 54 -13.83 14.72 -4.73
C GLU A 54 -12.51 14.28 -4.09
N ALA A 55 -12.48 13.16 -3.35
CA ALA A 55 -11.23 12.55 -2.88
C ALA A 55 -10.53 11.81 -4.03
N ALA A 56 -11.28 11.07 -4.86
CA ALA A 56 -10.77 10.36 -6.03
C ALA A 56 -10.23 11.30 -7.13
N GLU A 57 -10.77 12.53 -7.22
CA GLU A 57 -10.23 13.58 -8.09
C GLU A 57 -8.84 14.08 -7.65
N LEU A 58 -8.52 13.98 -6.35
CA LEU A 58 -7.26 14.47 -5.78
C LEU A 58 -6.17 13.41 -5.76
N ALA A 59 -6.54 12.14 -5.58
CA ALA A 59 -5.60 11.03 -5.49
C ALA A 59 -6.17 9.74 -6.09
N PHE A 60 -5.29 8.91 -6.65
CA PHE A 60 -5.66 7.62 -7.21
C PHE A 60 -5.82 6.56 -6.11
N PHE A 61 -7.02 6.03 -5.95
CA PHE A 61 -7.34 4.93 -5.04
C PHE A 61 -7.38 3.60 -5.79
N GLN A 62 -6.79 2.57 -5.18
CA GLN A 62 -6.82 1.20 -5.65
C GLN A 62 -7.75 0.37 -4.76
N ASN A 63 -8.39 -0.66 -5.34
CA ASN A 63 -9.24 -1.57 -4.59
C ASN A 63 -8.43 -2.64 -3.83
N GLU A 64 -7.18 -2.88 -4.24
CA GLU A 64 -6.29 -3.89 -3.68
C GLU A 64 -4.84 -3.38 -3.59
N PRO A 65 -3.99 -3.95 -2.72
CA PRO A 65 -2.60 -3.52 -2.55
C PRO A 65 -1.70 -3.85 -3.76
N GLY A 66 -2.15 -4.75 -4.63
CA GLY A 66 -1.46 -5.24 -5.82
C GLY A 66 -1.79 -6.72 -6.04
N GLN A 67 -1.13 -7.37 -7.00
CA GLN A 67 -1.36 -8.78 -7.29
C GLN A 67 -0.21 -9.67 -6.79
N LYS A 68 -0.56 -10.88 -6.36
CA LYS A 68 0.40 -11.93 -6.08
C LYS A 68 0.88 -12.56 -7.39
N ASN A 69 2.15 -12.40 -7.74
CA ASN A 69 2.70 -12.99 -8.97
C ASN A 69 3.50 -14.25 -8.64
N LEU A 70 3.31 -15.31 -9.43
CA LEU A 70 4.25 -16.44 -9.48
C LEU A 70 5.44 -16.04 -10.35
N VAL A 71 6.62 -16.02 -9.75
CA VAL A 71 7.89 -15.78 -10.44
C VAL A 71 8.64 -17.10 -10.55
N ILE A 72 8.97 -17.49 -11.77
CA ILE A 72 9.80 -18.66 -12.08
C ILE A 72 11.17 -18.13 -12.50
N SER A 73 12.21 -18.51 -11.77
CA SER A 73 13.59 -18.05 -11.96
C SER A 73 14.53 -19.24 -12.13
N PHE A 74 15.53 -19.10 -12.99
CA PHE A 74 16.61 -20.06 -13.16
C PHE A 74 17.83 -19.29 -13.67
N ASP A 75 19.02 -19.80 -13.38
CA ASP A 75 20.25 -19.18 -13.82
C ASP A 75 20.40 -19.40 -15.34
N TYR A 76 20.59 -18.32 -16.11
CA TYR A 76 20.71 -18.40 -17.56
C TYR A 76 21.78 -17.44 -18.09
N THR A 77 22.43 -17.83 -19.19
CA THR A 77 23.34 -16.96 -19.94
C THR A 77 22.54 -16.26 -21.04
N PRO A 78 22.57 -14.92 -21.17
CA PRO A 78 21.71 -14.16 -22.10
C PRO A 78 21.68 -14.66 -23.55
N GLU A 79 22.77 -15.30 -24.00
CA GLU A 79 22.95 -15.79 -25.37
C GLU A 79 22.36 -17.20 -25.61
N THR A 80 21.80 -17.87 -24.59
CA THR A 80 21.44 -19.29 -24.67
C THR A 80 19.95 -19.59 -24.84
N ILE A 81 19.06 -18.64 -24.54
CA ILE A 81 17.61 -18.80 -24.73
C ILE A 81 17.15 -17.79 -25.77
N GLU A 82 16.76 -18.28 -26.93
CA GLU A 82 16.31 -17.44 -28.05
C GLU A 82 14.80 -17.20 -28.03
N LYS A 83 14.01 -18.20 -27.58
CA LYS A 83 12.55 -18.17 -27.66
C LYS A 83 11.89 -18.69 -26.39
N VAL A 84 10.89 -17.94 -25.94
CA VAL A 84 9.94 -18.34 -24.89
C VAL A 84 8.56 -18.47 -25.54
N ARG A 85 7.93 -19.64 -25.39
CA ARG A 85 6.56 -19.89 -25.85
C ARG A 85 5.70 -20.33 -24.68
N TYR A 86 4.44 -19.91 -24.67
CA TYR A 86 3.46 -20.42 -23.72
C TYR A 86 2.20 -20.88 -24.45
N PHE A 87 1.52 -21.89 -23.91
CA PHE A 87 0.21 -22.33 -24.37
C PHE A 87 -0.50 -23.10 -23.25
N SER A 88 -1.81 -23.26 -23.41
CA SER A 88 -2.63 -24.07 -22.53
C SER A 88 -3.09 -25.31 -23.28
N GLU A 89 -2.83 -26.49 -22.74
CA GLU A 89 -3.24 -27.78 -23.30
C GLU A 89 -3.66 -28.70 -22.14
N ASP A 90 -4.78 -29.40 -22.29
CA ASP A 90 -5.34 -30.33 -21.30
C ASP A 90 -5.48 -29.76 -19.87
N GLY A 91 -5.76 -28.45 -19.77
CA GLY A 91 -5.90 -27.76 -18.48
C GLY A 91 -4.58 -27.43 -17.78
N ALA A 92 -3.44 -27.71 -18.41
CA ALA A 92 -2.11 -27.31 -17.94
C ALA A 92 -1.62 -26.04 -18.67
N PHE A 93 -1.03 -25.12 -17.91
CA PHE A 93 -0.25 -24.02 -18.48
C PHE A 93 1.16 -24.52 -18.77
N ASN A 94 1.59 -24.46 -20.02
CA ASN A 94 2.90 -24.90 -20.48
C ASN A 94 3.76 -23.69 -20.85
N LEU A 95 5.00 -23.66 -20.34
CA LEU A 95 6.04 -22.70 -20.71
C LEU A 95 7.21 -23.46 -21.34
N ILE A 96 7.49 -23.21 -22.62
CA ILE A 96 8.60 -23.83 -23.35
C ILE A 96 9.70 -22.79 -23.59
N LEU A 97 10.89 -23.11 -23.08
CA LEU A 97 12.13 -22.39 -23.33
C LEU A 97 12.92 -23.13 -24.41
N SER A 98 13.39 -22.44 -25.45
CA SER A 98 14.14 -23.07 -26.53
C SER A 98 15.11 -22.11 -27.24
N PRO A 99 16.34 -22.55 -27.56
CA PRO A 99 17.00 -23.76 -27.01
C PRO A 99 17.31 -23.60 -25.51
N ILE A 100 17.67 -24.71 -24.85
CA ILE A 100 18.29 -24.71 -23.52
C ILE A 100 19.71 -25.30 -23.62
N PRO A 101 20.69 -24.85 -22.81
CA PRO A 101 22.01 -25.45 -22.75
C PRO A 101 21.98 -26.95 -22.47
N LYS A 102 22.98 -27.70 -22.95
CA LYS A 102 23.07 -29.16 -22.72
C LYS A 102 23.22 -29.55 -21.25
N ASP A 103 23.78 -28.65 -20.46
CA ASP A 103 24.01 -28.77 -19.02
C ASP A 103 22.91 -28.09 -18.19
N PHE A 104 21.80 -27.68 -18.80
CA PHE A 104 20.65 -27.15 -18.07
C PHE A 104 20.10 -28.20 -17.11
N ASN A 105 20.09 -27.88 -15.82
CA ASN A 105 19.53 -28.73 -14.77
C ASN A 105 18.14 -28.20 -14.35
N PRO A 106 17.05 -28.96 -14.58
CA PRO A 106 15.70 -28.56 -14.17
C PRO A 106 15.54 -28.29 -12.67
N GLU A 107 16.35 -28.93 -11.83
CA GLU A 107 16.35 -28.71 -10.38
C GLU A 107 16.78 -27.29 -9.99
N ASN A 108 17.41 -26.54 -10.91
CA ASN A 108 17.78 -25.13 -10.69
C ASN A 108 16.61 -24.16 -10.94
N ILE A 109 15.45 -24.66 -11.37
CA ILE A 109 14.24 -23.84 -11.49
C ILE A 109 13.69 -23.57 -10.09
N ARG A 110 13.75 -22.29 -9.71
CA ARG A 110 13.23 -21.76 -8.46
C ARG A 110 11.91 -21.06 -8.75
N TYR A 111 10.92 -21.27 -7.88
CA TYR A 111 9.71 -20.48 -7.90
C TYR A 111 9.61 -19.65 -6.61
N SER A 112 9.06 -18.46 -6.74
CA SER A 112 8.73 -17.60 -5.62
C SER A 112 7.41 -16.89 -5.89
N TYR A 113 6.66 -16.58 -4.85
CA TYR A 113 5.55 -15.66 -4.96
C TYR A 113 6.06 -14.26 -4.61
N THR A 114 5.75 -13.29 -5.46
CA THR A 114 5.89 -11.88 -5.07
C THR A 114 4.52 -11.42 -4.61
N VAL A 115 4.43 -11.05 -3.35
CA VAL A 115 3.33 -10.23 -2.82
C VAL A 115 3.79 -8.76 -2.89
N PRO A 116 2.87 -7.78 -3.06
CA PRO A 116 3.22 -6.38 -2.97
C PRO A 116 3.80 -6.09 -1.58
N ASN A 117 5.13 -6.00 -1.48
CA ASN A 117 5.83 -5.81 -0.22
C ASN A 117 5.91 -4.32 0.14
N PHE A 118 5.32 -3.94 1.26
CA PHE A 118 5.39 -2.57 1.79
C PHE A 118 6.26 -2.49 3.04
N ASP A 119 7.10 -1.46 3.11
CA ASP A 119 7.92 -1.21 4.30
C ASP A 119 7.07 -0.63 5.46
N LEU A 120 6.02 0.13 5.09
CA LEU A 120 5.13 0.82 6.01
C LEU A 120 3.68 0.74 5.55
N TRP A 121 2.80 0.41 6.51
CA TRP A 121 1.36 0.55 6.40
C TRP A 121 0.87 1.76 7.19
N VAL A 122 0.05 2.60 6.58
CA VAL A 122 -0.69 3.65 7.28
C VAL A 122 -2.17 3.35 7.20
N LEU A 123 -2.78 3.11 8.35
CA LEU A 123 -4.13 2.58 8.46
C LEU A 123 -5.08 3.67 8.99
N PHE A 124 -6.13 3.96 8.25
CA PHE A 124 -7.17 4.93 8.62
C PHE A 124 -8.48 4.20 8.93
N GLY A 125 -8.98 4.34 10.15
CA GLY A 125 -10.26 3.76 10.59
C GLY A 125 -10.19 2.29 10.98
N ILE A 126 -9.00 1.73 11.18
CA ILE A 126 -8.79 0.34 11.60
C ILE A 126 -8.25 0.36 13.03
N SER A 127 -9.11 0.13 14.02
CA SER A 127 -8.73 0.19 15.44
C SER A 127 -8.14 -1.12 15.98
N ASP A 128 -8.39 -2.25 15.32
CA ASP A 128 -7.91 -3.58 15.70
C ASP A 128 -7.49 -4.43 14.47
N LEU A 129 -6.61 -5.42 14.67
CA LEU A 129 -6.12 -6.31 13.60
C LEU A 129 -7.22 -7.21 13.01
N ASN A 130 -8.29 -7.47 13.77
CA ASN A 130 -9.45 -8.21 13.29
C ASN A 130 -10.39 -7.36 12.43
N ALA A 131 -10.32 -6.03 12.57
CA ALA A 131 -11.01 -5.07 11.72
C ALA A 131 -10.33 -4.85 10.36
N ILE A 132 -9.19 -5.50 10.09
CA ILE A 132 -8.63 -5.56 8.72
C ILE A 132 -9.68 -6.22 7.82
N PRO A 133 -10.09 -5.57 6.71
CA PRO A 133 -11.09 -6.12 5.81
C PRO A 133 -10.74 -7.54 5.35
N SER A 134 -11.73 -8.45 5.33
CA SER A 134 -11.54 -9.83 4.85
C SER A 134 -11.04 -9.90 3.40
N ALA A 135 -11.35 -8.87 2.60
CA ALA A 135 -10.82 -8.70 1.25
C ALA A 135 -9.28 -8.56 1.21
N LEU A 136 -8.65 -8.22 2.33
CA LEU A 136 -7.20 -8.15 2.48
C LEU A 136 -6.64 -9.31 3.32
N SER A 137 -7.43 -10.38 3.51
CA SER A 137 -7.01 -11.54 4.31
C SER A 137 -5.71 -12.17 3.81
N GLU A 138 -5.50 -12.19 2.48
CA GLU A 138 -4.28 -12.66 1.83
C GLU A 138 -3.03 -11.83 2.18
N TYR A 139 -3.21 -10.57 2.56
CA TYR A 139 -2.14 -9.64 2.94
C TYR A 139 -1.99 -9.52 4.47
N LYS A 140 -2.84 -10.18 5.27
CA LYS A 140 -2.90 -9.96 6.72
C LYS A 140 -1.57 -10.26 7.41
N GLU A 141 -0.90 -11.35 7.04
CA GLU A 141 0.40 -11.71 7.61
C GLU A 141 1.48 -10.66 7.30
N GLU A 142 1.47 -10.12 6.08
CA GLU A 142 2.39 -9.08 5.65
C GLU A 142 2.11 -7.75 6.37
N ILE A 143 0.84 -7.35 6.48
CA ILE A 143 0.43 -6.17 7.24
C ILE A 143 0.92 -6.29 8.69
N ILE A 144 0.76 -7.47 9.31
CA ILE A 144 1.21 -7.74 10.68
C ILE A 144 2.73 -7.63 10.81
N ALA A 145 3.49 -8.18 9.85
CA ALA A 145 4.94 -8.20 9.86
C ALA A 145 5.59 -6.83 9.55
N SER A 146 4.88 -5.95 8.86
CA SER A 146 5.37 -4.63 8.43
C SER A 146 5.24 -3.56 9.51
N GLN A 147 5.94 -2.43 9.37
CA GLN A 147 5.71 -1.29 10.27
C GLN A 147 4.32 -0.68 10.02
N LYS A 148 3.68 -0.15 11.07
CA LYS A 148 2.32 0.40 11.02
C LYS A 148 2.22 1.74 11.73
N VAL A 149 1.50 2.66 11.09
CA VAL A 149 0.99 3.89 11.68
C VAL A 149 -0.53 3.82 11.63
N VAL A 150 -1.21 3.94 12.76
CA VAL A 150 -2.65 3.69 12.86
C VAL A 150 -3.38 4.95 13.33
N PHE A 151 -4.31 5.43 12.52
CA PHE A 151 -5.28 6.48 12.84
C PHE A 151 -6.63 5.84 13.08
N ALA A 152 -7.13 5.86 14.31
CA ALA A 152 -8.45 5.30 14.65
C ALA A 152 -8.99 5.90 15.95
N ASP A 153 -10.27 5.66 16.27
CA ASP A 153 -10.79 5.91 17.61
C ASP A 153 -10.25 4.82 18.53
N LYS A 154 -9.45 5.22 19.53
CA LYS A 154 -8.78 4.31 20.49
C LYS A 154 -8.05 3.14 19.77
N PRO A 155 -7.02 3.44 18.97
CA PRO A 155 -6.23 2.40 18.29
C PRO A 155 -5.61 1.44 19.31
N ALA A 156 -5.59 0.15 19.01
CA ALA A 156 -5.07 -0.90 19.91
C ALA A 156 -3.78 -1.56 19.40
N PHE A 157 -3.27 -1.16 18.22
CA PHE A 157 -2.10 -1.78 17.60
C PHE A 157 -1.31 -0.80 16.73
N GLY A 158 -0.11 -1.23 16.31
CA GLY A 158 0.81 -0.46 15.50
C GLY A 158 1.88 0.27 16.31
N GLU A 159 2.99 0.57 15.65
CA GLU A 159 4.19 1.16 16.24
C GLU A 159 4.03 2.66 16.51
N LEU A 160 3.11 3.32 15.79
CA LEU A 160 2.64 4.66 16.07
C LEU A 160 1.12 4.71 16.00
N GLN A 161 0.50 5.17 17.08
CA GLN A 161 -0.95 5.18 17.28
C GLN A 161 -1.43 6.61 17.42
N ILE A 162 -2.42 6.98 16.61
CA ILE A 162 -3.01 8.31 16.55
C ILE A 162 -4.49 8.18 16.88
N ASP A 163 -4.86 8.69 18.05
CA ASP A 163 -6.25 8.75 18.47
C ASP A 163 -6.96 9.92 17.77
N ILE A 164 -7.96 9.60 16.97
CA ILE A 164 -8.74 10.58 16.19
C ILE A 164 -9.93 11.15 16.95
N SER A 165 -10.27 10.60 18.12
CA SER A 165 -11.47 10.97 18.87
C SER A 165 -11.59 12.46 19.19
N ASN A 166 -10.46 13.17 19.31
CA ASN A 166 -10.44 14.59 19.66
C ASN A 166 -10.61 15.56 18.48
N GLN A 167 -10.06 15.25 17.30
CA GLN A 167 -9.94 16.24 16.22
C GLN A 167 -10.05 15.66 14.79
N GLY A 168 -10.41 14.37 14.64
CA GLY A 168 -10.54 13.73 13.33
C GLY A 168 -9.21 13.37 12.68
N TYR A 169 -9.27 12.87 11.46
CA TYR A 169 -8.13 12.34 10.71
C TYR A 169 -7.29 13.44 10.08
N SER A 170 -7.90 14.36 9.32
CA SER A 170 -7.16 15.42 8.61
C SER A 170 -6.48 16.41 9.57
N ALA A 171 -7.10 16.75 10.71
CA ALA A 171 -6.48 17.66 11.69
C ALA A 171 -5.26 17.02 12.37
N ASN A 172 -5.38 15.75 12.75
CA ASN A 172 -4.26 14.98 13.31
C ASN A 172 -3.13 14.88 12.29
N LEU A 173 -3.44 14.54 11.04
CA LEU A 173 -2.45 14.47 9.97
C LEU A 173 -1.76 15.82 9.74
N PHE A 174 -2.52 16.91 9.66
CA PHE A 174 -1.97 18.26 9.52
C PHE A 174 -1.03 18.61 10.69
N THR A 175 -1.41 18.27 11.92
CA THR A 175 -0.57 18.49 13.10
C THR A 175 0.74 17.72 13.01
N LEU A 176 0.70 16.46 12.55
CA LEU A 176 1.89 15.62 12.38
C LEU A 176 2.80 16.13 11.26
N LEU A 177 2.24 16.52 10.12
CA LEU A 177 2.98 17.13 9.01
C LEU A 177 3.67 18.42 9.44
N SER A 178 2.96 19.28 10.17
CA SER A 178 3.50 20.53 10.71
C SER A 178 4.66 20.27 11.67
N ARG A 179 4.50 19.34 12.62
CA ARG A 179 5.58 18.93 13.55
C ARG A 179 6.78 18.32 12.82
N ALA A 180 6.55 17.63 11.72
CA ALA A 180 7.60 17.06 10.88
C ALA A 180 8.34 18.11 10.03
N ASN A 181 7.88 19.38 10.02
CA ASN A 181 8.29 20.43 9.08
C ASN A 181 8.09 20.01 7.61
N LEU A 182 7.01 19.26 7.34
CA LEU A 182 6.59 18.89 5.99
C LEU A 182 5.50 19.88 5.56
N VAL A 183 5.87 20.83 4.68
CA VAL A 183 4.96 21.86 4.18
C VAL A 183 4.03 21.24 3.12
N PRO A 184 2.70 21.22 3.33
CA PRO A 184 1.77 20.71 2.33
C PRO A 184 1.83 21.53 1.04
N SER A 185 1.87 20.84 -0.11
CA SER A 185 1.58 21.49 -1.40
C SER A 185 0.14 22.01 -1.47
N ALA A 186 -0.17 22.82 -2.47
CA ALA A 186 -1.52 23.37 -2.64
C ALA A 186 -2.60 22.26 -2.76
N ILE A 187 -2.30 21.17 -3.47
CA ILE A 187 -3.23 20.04 -3.62
C ILE A 187 -3.37 19.24 -2.32
N THR A 188 -2.27 19.03 -1.59
CA THR A 188 -2.29 18.40 -0.27
C THR A 188 -3.09 19.25 0.73
N ALA A 189 -2.86 20.56 0.75
CA ALA A 189 -3.59 21.49 1.60
C ALA A 189 -5.09 21.50 1.27
N LYS A 190 -5.46 21.45 -0.02
CA LYS A 190 -6.86 21.30 -0.46
C LYS A 190 -7.48 20.00 0.06
N ALA A 191 -6.77 18.87 -0.04
CA ALA A 191 -7.25 17.58 0.49
C ALA A 191 -7.50 17.66 2.01
N LEU A 192 -6.53 18.15 2.78
CA LEU A 192 -6.66 18.33 4.23
C LEU A 192 -7.84 19.25 4.58
N LEU A 193 -7.98 20.38 3.88
CA LEU A 193 -9.05 21.33 4.11
C LEU A 193 -10.42 20.70 3.82
N LEU A 194 -10.56 19.95 2.72
CA LEU A 194 -11.82 19.27 2.38
C LEU A 194 -12.20 18.21 3.43
N GLY A 195 -11.23 17.50 4.00
CA GLY A 195 -11.46 16.59 5.12
C GLY A 195 -11.99 17.31 6.36
N LEU A 196 -11.33 18.42 6.74
CA LEU A 196 -11.73 19.27 7.87
C LEU A 196 -13.12 19.91 7.68
N SER A 197 -13.44 20.32 6.45
CA SER A 197 -14.68 21.02 6.11
C SER A 197 -15.92 20.12 6.15
N GLY A 198 -15.72 18.79 6.14
CA GLY A 198 -16.79 17.79 6.27
C GLY A 198 -17.15 17.46 7.72
N ILE A 199 -16.50 18.09 8.70
CA ILE A 199 -16.82 18.00 10.12
C ILE A 199 -17.82 19.13 10.42
N ALA A 200 -19.08 18.93 10.03
CA ALA A 200 -20.19 19.82 10.37
C ALA A 200 -21.38 19.00 10.87
#